data_AF-A0A7Y4HWB2-F1
#
_entry.id   AF-A0A7Y4HWB2-F1
#
_cell.length_a   1.000
_cell.length_b   1.000
_cell.length_c   1.000
_cell.angle_alpha   90.00
_cell.angle_beta   90.00
_cell.angle_gamma   90.00
#
_symmetry.space_group_name_H-M   'P 1'
#
loop_
_entity.id
_entity.type
_entity.pdbx_description
1 polymer ?
#
loop_
_entity_poly.entity_id
_entity_poly.type
_entity_poly.pdbx_seq_one_letter_code
_entity_poly.pdbx_strand_id
1 'polypeptide(L)'
;MTLTAVHTSPTAAAHSEPGGVTDARLIYFSSSSDNTHRFVQKLDEATGTASARMPLLTRDPTLRALQPFVLVLPTYGGISGRGAVPKQVIKFLNDEGNRSLIRGVIGAGNTNFGETYCLAADIIAAKCGVPVLYRFELMGTSEDVDRVAQGLEAFWI
;
A
#
# COMPACT_ATOMS: atom_id res chain seq x y z
N MET A 1 -23.74 -23.12 49.24
CA MET A 1 -22.29 -22.97 49.01
C MET A 1 -22.11 -22.55 47.57
N THR A 2 -21.79 -21.28 47.37
CA THR A 2 -21.82 -20.58 46.08
C THR A 2 -20.59 -20.95 45.25
N LEU A 3 -20.82 -21.16 43.94
CA LEU A 3 -19.84 -21.45 42.91
C LEU A 3 -18.71 -20.40 42.86
N THR A 4 -17.45 -20.83 42.73
CA THR A 4 -16.36 -19.96 42.29
C THR A 4 -15.86 -20.46 40.94
N ALA A 5 -16.24 -19.74 39.89
CA ALA A 5 -15.71 -19.93 38.54
C ALA A 5 -14.27 -19.43 38.50
N VAL A 6 -13.34 -20.27 38.04
CA VAL A 6 -11.96 -19.88 37.76
C VAL A 6 -11.98 -19.07 36.47
N HIS A 7 -11.76 -17.76 36.61
CA HIS A 7 -11.60 -16.84 35.48
C HIS A 7 -10.19 -17.01 34.93
N THR A 8 -10.04 -17.78 33.85
CA THR A 8 -8.81 -17.77 33.05
C THR A 8 -8.79 -16.49 32.21
N SER A 9 -8.00 -15.52 32.64
CA SER A 9 -7.72 -14.30 31.89
C SER A 9 -7.08 -14.64 30.53
N PRO A 10 -7.46 -13.98 29.43
CA PRO A 10 -6.80 -14.17 28.16
C PRO A 10 -5.37 -13.62 28.21
N THR A 11 -4.46 -14.41 27.63
CA THR A 11 -3.03 -14.16 27.47
C THR A 11 -2.78 -12.76 26.93
N ALA A 12 -1.86 -12.06 27.61
CA ALA A 12 -1.42 -10.72 27.30
C ALA A 12 -1.02 -10.56 25.83
N ALA A 13 -1.42 -9.41 25.28
CA ALA A 13 -1.15 -8.95 23.93
C ALA A 13 0.33 -9.15 23.54
N ALA A 14 0.55 -9.71 22.35
CA ALA A 14 1.84 -9.77 21.72
C ALA A 14 2.43 -8.35 21.64
N HIS A 15 3.64 -8.20 22.16
CA HIS A 15 4.41 -6.96 22.08
C HIS A 15 4.57 -6.59 20.60
N SER A 16 3.98 -5.47 20.22
CA SER A 16 4.16 -4.89 18.88
C SER A 16 5.48 -4.14 18.88
N GLU A 17 6.49 -4.71 18.22
CA GLU A 17 7.75 -4.03 17.94
C GLU A 17 7.50 -2.73 17.13
N PRO A 18 8.39 -1.73 17.19
CA PRO A 18 8.22 -0.48 16.46
C PRO A 18 8.17 -0.72 14.95
N GLY A 19 6.97 -0.53 14.37
CA GLY A 19 6.69 -0.74 12.94
C GLY A 19 5.93 -2.05 12.75
N GLY A 20 4.60 -1.95 12.65
CA GLY A 20 3.73 -3.12 12.60
C GLY A 20 4.09 -4.09 11.47
N VAL A 21 3.87 -5.39 11.72
CA VAL A 21 3.92 -6.41 10.68
C VAL A 21 2.58 -6.48 9.93
N THR A 22 2.61 -6.92 8.68
CA THR A 22 1.39 -7.15 7.89
C THR A 22 1.53 -8.31 6.93
N ASP A 23 0.47 -9.09 6.77
CA ASP A 23 0.29 -10.14 5.76
C ASP A 23 -0.63 -9.69 4.59
N ALA A 24 -0.98 -8.40 4.53
CA ALA A 24 -1.83 -7.85 3.48
C ALA A 24 -1.18 -8.00 2.10
N ARG A 25 -1.95 -8.47 1.13
CA ARG A 25 -1.53 -8.60 -0.28
C ARG A 25 -1.53 -7.27 -1.04
N LEU A 26 -2.11 -6.22 -0.44
CA LEU A 26 -2.05 -4.86 -0.96
C LEU A 26 -1.56 -3.93 0.15
N ILE A 27 -0.47 -3.22 -0.15
CA ILE A 27 0.15 -2.25 0.76
C ILE A 27 0.19 -0.92 0.03
N TYR A 28 -0.13 0.17 0.72
CA TYR A 28 -0.20 1.48 0.08
C TYR A 28 0.33 2.60 0.96
N PHE A 29 0.72 3.69 0.30
CA PHE A 29 0.96 4.97 0.94
C PHE A 29 -0.09 6.00 0.49
N SER A 30 -0.50 6.89 1.40
CA SER A 30 -1.33 8.04 1.08
C SER A 30 -0.97 9.21 1.98
N SER A 31 -0.80 10.40 1.39
CA SER A 31 -0.63 11.66 2.14
C SER A 31 -1.91 12.08 2.86
N SER A 32 -1.82 13.21 3.56
CA SER A 32 -2.94 13.91 4.21
C SER A 32 -4.10 14.31 3.29
N SER A 33 -3.91 14.34 1.96
CA SER A 33 -5.02 14.52 1.01
C SER A 33 -5.94 13.30 0.89
N ASP A 34 -5.47 12.12 1.34
CA ASP A 34 -6.22 10.86 1.38
C ASP A 34 -6.78 10.35 0.05
N ASN A 35 -6.31 10.86 -1.09
CA ASN A 35 -6.78 10.41 -2.40
C ASN A 35 -6.54 8.89 -2.62
N THR A 36 -5.30 8.44 -2.45
CA THR A 36 -4.96 7.01 -2.58
C THR A 36 -5.62 6.18 -1.48
N HIS A 37 -5.78 6.73 -0.27
CA HIS A 37 -6.51 6.08 0.82
C HIS A 37 -7.98 5.81 0.43
N ARG A 38 -8.68 6.82 -0.09
CA ARG A 38 -10.07 6.67 -0.56
C ARG A 38 -10.20 5.67 -1.71
N PHE A 39 -9.23 5.62 -2.61
CA PHE A 39 -9.21 4.58 -3.66
C PHE A 39 -9.11 3.17 -3.06
N VAL A 40 -8.16 2.96 -2.15
CA VAL A 40 -7.94 1.66 -1.52
C VAL A 40 -9.11 1.24 -0.65
N GLN A 41 -9.78 2.17 0.06
CA GLN A 41 -10.99 1.83 0.82
C GLN A 41 -12.12 1.28 -0.06
N LYS A 42 -12.35 1.87 -1.23
CA LYS A 42 -13.33 1.34 -2.20
C LYS A 42 -12.92 -0.05 -2.71
N LEU A 43 -11.63 -0.26 -2.92
CA LEU A 43 -11.09 -1.55 -3.38
C LEU A 43 -11.21 -2.63 -2.29
N ASP A 44 -10.91 -2.30 -1.04
CA ASP A 44 -11.10 -3.19 0.11
C ASP A 44 -12.57 -3.59 0.24
N GLU A 45 -13.50 -2.64 0.11
CA GLU A 45 -14.94 -2.90 0.11
C GLU A 45 -15.36 -3.80 -1.07
N ALA A 46 -14.91 -3.50 -2.29
CA ALA A 46 -15.26 -4.26 -3.49
C ALA A 46 -14.71 -5.70 -3.49
N THR A 47 -13.56 -5.92 -2.85
CA THR A 47 -12.87 -7.24 -2.85
C THR A 47 -13.10 -8.04 -1.57
N GLY A 48 -13.66 -7.43 -0.52
CA GLY A 48 -13.76 -8.05 0.79
C GLY A 48 -12.39 -8.34 1.43
N THR A 49 -11.37 -7.55 1.09
CA THR A 49 -10.00 -7.71 1.61
C THR A 49 -9.60 -6.55 2.51
N ALA A 50 -8.51 -6.70 3.25
CA ALA A 50 -7.95 -5.64 4.09
C ALA A 50 -6.55 -5.26 3.61
N SER A 51 -6.36 -3.99 3.26
CA SER A 51 -5.07 -3.45 2.83
C SER A 51 -4.28 -2.81 3.98
N ALA A 52 -2.96 -2.80 3.87
CA ALA A 52 -2.10 -2.16 4.87
C ALA A 52 -1.65 -0.75 4.45
N ARG A 53 -1.87 0.24 5.33
CA ARG A 53 -1.45 1.63 5.12
C ARG A 53 -0.10 1.91 5.77
N MET A 54 0.86 2.39 4.98
CA MET A 54 2.12 2.90 5.51
C MET A 54 1.91 4.17 6.37
N PRO A 55 2.72 4.39 7.42
CA PRO A 55 2.64 5.58 8.25
C PRO A 55 2.83 6.88 7.45
N LEU A 56 2.15 7.93 7.89
CA LEU A 56 2.22 9.24 7.24
C LEU A 56 3.58 9.91 7.44
N LEU A 57 4.19 9.83 8.61
CA LEU A 57 5.42 10.55 8.93
C LEU A 57 6.62 9.61 8.81
N THR A 58 7.68 10.06 8.11
CA THR A 58 8.89 9.25 7.92
C THR A 58 9.66 8.97 9.22
N ARG A 59 9.42 9.74 10.28
CA ARG A 59 9.98 9.50 11.62
C ARG A 59 9.38 8.25 12.26
N ASP A 60 8.15 7.89 11.90
CA ASP A 60 7.47 6.74 12.47
C ASP A 60 8.03 5.46 11.85
N PRO A 61 8.17 4.36 12.62
CA PRO A 61 8.63 3.08 12.10
C PRO A 61 7.76 2.59 10.94
N THR A 62 8.38 2.10 9.86
CA THR A 62 7.65 1.61 8.67
C THR A 62 7.05 0.21 8.91
N LEU A 63 6.19 -0.25 8.00
CA LEU A 63 5.65 -1.61 8.04
C LEU A 63 6.70 -2.66 7.65
N ARG A 64 6.53 -3.89 8.15
CA ARG A 64 7.22 -5.09 7.67
C ARG A 64 6.23 -6.07 7.03
N ALA A 65 6.36 -6.31 5.74
CA ALA A 65 5.57 -7.28 5.00
C ALA A 65 6.01 -8.72 5.33
N LEU A 66 5.03 -9.60 5.51
CA LEU A 66 5.23 -11.03 5.78
C LEU A 66 4.88 -11.92 4.58
N GLN A 67 4.25 -11.36 3.55
CA GLN A 67 3.76 -12.07 2.37
C GLN A 67 3.99 -11.24 1.10
N PRO A 68 3.98 -11.87 -0.10
CA PRO A 68 4.01 -11.14 -1.35
C PRO A 68 2.88 -10.13 -1.48
N PHE A 69 3.16 -8.94 -2.01
CA PHE A 69 2.18 -7.85 -2.09
C PHE A 69 2.28 -7.04 -3.39
N VAL A 70 1.19 -6.35 -3.73
CA VAL A 70 1.14 -5.26 -4.70
C VAL A 70 1.21 -3.92 -3.97
N LEU A 71 2.05 -3.01 -4.47
CA LEU A 71 2.20 -1.66 -3.91
C LEU A 71 1.29 -0.67 -4.63
N VAL A 72 0.55 0.16 -3.88
CA VAL A 72 -0.19 1.31 -4.43
C VAL A 72 0.37 2.61 -3.89
N LEU A 73 0.67 3.58 -4.76
CA LEU A 73 1.25 4.86 -4.32
C LEU A 73 0.86 6.07 -5.19
N PRO A 74 0.77 7.27 -4.58
CA PRO A 74 0.72 8.52 -5.33
C PRO A 74 2.09 8.89 -5.91
N THR A 75 2.05 9.69 -6.97
CA THR A 75 3.22 10.36 -7.56
C THR A 75 3.32 11.81 -7.11
N TYR A 76 4.52 12.24 -6.71
CA TYR A 76 4.87 13.64 -6.42
C TYR A 76 5.88 14.19 -7.44
N GLY A 77 6.56 15.31 -7.12
CA GLY A 77 7.62 15.90 -7.95
C GLY A 77 7.14 16.86 -9.04
N GLY A 78 5.83 16.95 -9.26
CA GLY A 78 5.22 17.83 -10.26
C GLY A 78 5.80 17.62 -11.65
N ILE A 79 5.82 18.67 -12.47
CA ILE A 79 6.32 18.63 -13.86
C ILE A 79 7.80 18.19 -13.92
N SER A 80 8.59 18.47 -12.89
CA SER A 80 10.01 18.10 -12.88
C SER A 80 10.27 16.60 -12.69
N GLY A 81 9.31 15.86 -12.15
CA GLY A 81 9.47 14.46 -11.73
C GLY A 81 10.47 14.24 -10.57
N ARG A 82 11.19 15.28 -10.12
CA ARG A 82 12.19 15.14 -9.05
C ARG A 82 11.50 14.88 -7.73
N GLY A 83 11.83 13.75 -7.10
CA GLY A 83 11.16 13.31 -5.88
C GLY A 83 9.77 12.72 -6.12
N ALA A 84 9.55 12.10 -7.29
CA ALA A 84 8.30 11.45 -7.64
C ALA A 84 7.85 10.39 -6.63
N VAL A 85 8.78 9.59 -6.11
CA VAL A 85 8.46 8.55 -5.13
C VAL A 85 8.41 9.17 -3.72
N PRO A 86 7.32 8.97 -2.95
CA PRO A 86 7.23 9.42 -1.56
C PRO A 86 8.34 8.85 -0.69
N LYS A 87 8.88 9.65 0.23
CA LYS A 87 9.99 9.23 1.13
C LYS A 87 9.61 8.03 2.02
N GLN A 88 8.34 7.89 2.36
CA GLN A 88 7.78 6.79 3.15
C GLN A 88 7.87 5.48 2.37
N VAL A 89 7.54 5.52 1.08
CA VAL A 89 7.69 4.37 0.18
C VAL A 89 9.17 4.03 -0.03
N ILE A 90 10.04 5.04 -0.18
CA ILE A 90 11.49 4.82 -0.25
C ILE A 90 11.98 4.13 1.04
N LYS A 91 11.59 4.62 2.21
CA LYS A 91 11.93 4.02 3.51
C LYS A 91 11.47 2.56 3.59
N PHE A 92 10.24 2.27 3.15
CA PHE A 92 9.67 0.93 3.15
C PHE A 92 10.40 -0.03 2.20
N LEU A 93 10.74 0.41 0.98
CA LEU A 93 11.43 -0.42 -0.03
C LEU A 93 12.96 -0.45 0.12
N ASN A 94 13.55 0.35 1.01
CA ASN A 94 14.95 0.22 1.38
C ASN A 94 15.19 -0.98 2.31
N ASP A 95 14.14 -1.48 2.98
CA ASP A 95 14.18 -2.76 3.66
C ASP A 95 14.15 -3.90 2.61
N GLU A 96 15.18 -4.74 2.62
CA GLU A 96 15.32 -5.81 1.61
C GLU A 96 14.26 -6.90 1.76
N GLY A 97 13.78 -7.16 2.98
CA GLY A 97 12.70 -8.10 3.24
C GLY A 97 11.40 -7.63 2.57
N ASN A 98 11.02 -6.37 2.78
CA ASN A 98 9.89 -5.77 2.08
C ASN A 98 10.09 -5.76 0.56
N ARG A 99 11.26 -5.30 0.10
CA ARG A 99 11.55 -5.18 -1.33
C ARG A 99 11.51 -6.52 -2.06
N SER A 100 11.92 -7.61 -1.41
CA SER A 100 11.88 -8.96 -1.99
C SER A 100 10.46 -9.51 -2.18
N LEU A 101 9.47 -8.93 -1.49
CA LEU A 101 8.08 -9.38 -1.49
C LEU A 101 7.17 -8.58 -2.42
N ILE A 102 7.62 -7.46 -3.00
CA ILE A 102 6.82 -6.74 -4.00
C ILE A 102 6.63 -7.60 -5.26
N ARG A 103 5.43 -7.59 -5.82
CA ARG A 103 5.06 -8.35 -7.03
C ARG A 103 4.53 -7.48 -8.17
N GLY A 104 4.11 -6.27 -7.87
CA GLY A 104 3.65 -5.29 -8.85
C GLY A 104 3.40 -3.94 -8.20
N VAL A 105 3.21 -2.92 -9.02
CA VAL A 105 2.94 -1.56 -8.56
C VAL A 105 1.76 -0.93 -9.30
N ILE A 106 0.92 -0.20 -8.59
CA ILE A 106 -0.20 0.59 -9.12
C ILE A 106 0.07 2.06 -8.79
N GLY A 107 0.07 2.90 -9.82
CA GLY A 107 0.34 4.34 -9.69
C GLY A 107 -0.92 5.17 -9.60
N ALA A 108 -0.99 6.06 -8.60
CA ALA A 108 -1.96 7.15 -8.56
C ALA A 108 -1.29 8.46 -9.00
N GLY A 109 -1.99 9.25 -9.80
CA GLY A 109 -1.45 10.51 -10.32
C GLY A 109 -2.53 11.50 -10.68
N ASN A 110 -2.16 12.46 -11.52
CA ASN A 110 -3.07 13.41 -12.16
C ASN A 110 -2.54 13.69 -13.57
N THR A 111 -3.37 13.48 -14.59
CA THR A 111 -3.00 13.55 -16.01
C THR A 111 -2.58 14.96 -16.43
N ASN A 112 -2.94 15.99 -15.67
CA ASN A 112 -2.44 17.35 -15.87
C ASN A 112 -0.90 17.47 -15.77
N PHE A 113 -0.22 16.45 -15.25
CA PHE A 113 1.25 16.41 -15.19
C PHE A 113 1.92 15.76 -16.42
N GLY A 114 1.14 15.40 -17.46
CA GLY A 114 1.65 14.95 -18.75
C GLY A 114 2.63 13.78 -18.63
N GLU A 115 3.86 13.97 -19.12
CA GLU A 115 4.92 12.95 -19.12
C GLU A 115 5.28 12.42 -17.71
N THR A 116 4.98 13.18 -16.66
CA THR A 116 5.24 12.77 -15.27
C THR A 116 4.04 12.11 -14.60
N TYR A 117 2.93 11.90 -15.33
CA TYR A 117 1.77 11.17 -14.84
C TYR A 117 2.18 9.76 -14.38
N CYS A 118 1.93 9.47 -13.10
CA CYS A 118 2.23 8.18 -12.46
C CYS A 118 3.72 7.75 -12.51
N LEU A 119 4.66 8.68 -12.73
CA LEU A 119 6.09 8.41 -12.83
C LEU A 119 6.66 7.62 -11.63
N ALA A 120 6.09 7.77 -10.43
CA ALA A 120 6.56 7.01 -9.26
C ALA A 120 6.41 5.48 -9.44
N ALA A 121 5.35 5.04 -10.14
CA ALA A 121 5.14 3.63 -10.44
C ALA A 121 6.21 3.11 -11.41
N ASP A 122 6.55 3.87 -12.45
CA ASP A 122 7.60 3.51 -13.41
C ASP A 122 8.98 3.39 -12.75
N ILE A 123 9.31 4.34 -11.87
CA ILE A 123 10.56 4.31 -11.10
C ILE A 123 10.65 3.04 -10.23
N ILE A 124 9.56 2.69 -9.53
CA ILE A 124 9.54 1.51 -8.67
C ILE A 124 9.60 0.22 -9.48
N ALA A 125 8.82 0.14 -10.56
CA ALA A 125 8.81 -1.00 -11.46
C ALA A 125 10.20 -1.30 -12.01
N ALA A 126 10.87 -0.27 -12.54
CA ALA A 126 12.24 -0.39 -13.07
C ALA A 126 13.24 -0.78 -11.97
N LYS A 127 13.17 -0.16 -10.79
CA LYS A 127 14.12 -0.42 -9.69
C LYS A 127 13.95 -1.80 -9.06
N CYS A 128 12.72 -2.29 -8.95
CA CYS A 128 12.41 -3.55 -8.27
C CYS A 128 12.21 -4.73 -9.23
N GLY A 129 12.20 -4.49 -10.54
CA GLY A 129 11.98 -5.55 -11.55
C GLY A 129 10.57 -6.13 -11.51
N VAL A 130 9.55 -5.30 -11.24
CA VAL A 130 8.15 -5.71 -11.14
C VAL A 130 7.27 -4.94 -12.14
N PRO A 131 6.15 -5.51 -12.61
CA PRO A 131 5.27 -4.81 -13.55
C PRO A 131 4.52 -3.64 -12.92
N VAL A 132 4.24 -2.61 -13.74
CA VAL A 132 3.17 -1.65 -13.44
C VAL A 132 1.84 -2.29 -13.82
N LEU A 133 0.98 -2.54 -12.85
CA LEU A 133 -0.28 -3.27 -13.04
C LEU A 133 -1.42 -2.36 -13.48
N TYR A 134 -1.46 -1.12 -12.97
CA TYR A 134 -2.52 -0.16 -13.30
C TYR A 134 -2.08 1.28 -12.98
N ARG A 135 -2.79 2.26 -13.56
CA ARG A 135 -2.64 3.69 -13.27
C ARG A 135 -4.02 4.32 -13.14
N PHE A 136 -4.21 5.19 -12.16
CA PHE A 136 -5.47 5.91 -11.96
C PHE A 136 -5.24 7.36 -11.54
N GLU A 137 -6.29 8.18 -11.62
CA GLU A 137 -6.24 9.60 -11.25
C GLU A 137 -6.85 9.87 -9.89
N LEU A 138 -6.20 10.71 -9.08
CA LEU A 138 -6.67 11.19 -7.79
C LEU A 138 -7.13 10.03 -6.87
N MET A 139 -8.44 9.92 -6.64
CA MET A 139 -9.06 8.88 -5.79
C MET A 139 -9.68 7.72 -6.60
N GLY A 140 -9.42 7.69 -7.90
CA GLY A 140 -9.95 6.73 -8.88
C GLY A 140 -11.46 6.84 -9.07
N THR A 141 -11.95 6.37 -10.21
CA THR A 141 -13.39 6.20 -10.45
C THR A 141 -13.92 4.87 -9.90
N SER A 142 -15.19 4.55 -10.14
CA SER A 142 -15.74 3.20 -9.95
C SER A 142 -15.11 2.21 -10.92
N GLU A 143 -14.95 2.60 -12.19
CA GLU A 143 -14.38 1.75 -13.24
C GLU A 143 -12.92 1.41 -12.95
N ASP A 144 -12.16 2.34 -12.35
CA ASP A 144 -10.80 2.06 -11.87
C ASP A 144 -10.80 0.99 -10.78
N VAL A 145 -11.74 1.05 -9.85
CA VAL A 145 -11.87 0.06 -8.77
C VAL A 145 -12.22 -1.30 -9.37
N ASP A 146 -13.20 -1.38 -10.26
CA ASP A 146 -13.62 -2.63 -10.90
C ASP A 146 -12.47 -3.29 -11.68
N ARG A 147 -11.75 -2.51 -12.48
CA ARG A 147 -10.59 -2.99 -13.26
C ARG A 147 -9.46 -3.48 -12.37
N VAL A 148 -9.16 -2.74 -11.29
CA VAL A 148 -8.10 -3.14 -10.36
C VAL A 148 -8.51 -4.38 -9.56
N ALA A 149 -9.76 -4.48 -9.11
CA ALA A 149 -10.27 -5.65 -8.40
C ALA A 149 -10.15 -6.92 -9.26
N GLN A 150 -10.67 -6.87 -10.49
CA GLN A 150 -10.57 -7.99 -11.45
C GLN A 150 -9.12 -8.33 -11.80
N GLY A 151 -8.28 -7.31 -12.01
CA GLY A 151 -6.87 -7.49 -12.32
C GLY A 151 -6.09 -8.12 -11.16
N LEU A 152 -6.37 -7.73 -9.92
CA LEU A 152 -5.74 -8.33 -8.73
C LEU A 152 -6.20 -9.76 -8.50
N GLU A 153 -7.48 -10.05 -8.67
CA GLU A 153 -7.99 -11.43 -8.60
C GLU A 153 -7.25 -12.33 -9.60
N ALA A 154 -7.19 -11.92 -10.87
CA ALA A 154 -6.48 -12.66 -11.92
C ALA A 154 -4.96 -12.77 -11.65
N PHE A 155 -4.35 -11.75 -11.03
CA PHE A 155 -2.92 -11.71 -10.75
C PHE A 155 -2.47 -12.69 -9.65
N TRP A 156 -3.35 -13.03 -8.71
CA TRP A 156 -3.03 -13.88 -7.55
C TRP A 156 -3.45 -15.35 -7.70
N ILE A 157 -4.12 -15.71 -8.80
CA ILE A 157 -4.46 -17.09 -9.18
C ILE A 157 -3.22 -17.78 -9.76
#